data_AF-A0A523R9E2-F1
#
_entry.id   AF-A0A523R9E2-F1
#
_cell.length_a   1.000
_cell.length_b   1.000
_cell.length_c   1.000
_cell.angle_alpha   90.00
_cell.angle_beta   90.00
_cell.angle_gamma   90.00
#
_symmetry.space_group_name_H-M   'P 1'
#
loop_
_entity.id
_entity.type
_entity.pdbx_description
1 polymer ?
#
loop_
_entity_poly.entity_id
_entity_poly.type
_entity_poly.pdbx_seq_one_letter_code
_entity_poly.pdbx_strand_id
1 'polypeptide(L)'
;MEQILCTYCGDFFDPSPRHKNQTACKRIKCQRAKKAAWQRFKIKTDPIYSANQKSSQQKWLKATPGYWKTYRKRKPEKAERNRILQTIRNRKARASSSDAKMAASVIAKMDTSKFDNFQVLGQFWFIPVIAKMDALKVNIIKIPIRYP
;
A
#
# COMPACT_ATOMS: atom_id res chain seq x y z
N MET A 1 18.92 -29.39 -10.31
CA MET A 1 18.86 -27.91 -10.36
C MET A 1 18.58 -27.44 -8.94
N GLU A 2 19.43 -26.59 -8.38
CA GLU A 2 19.20 -26.05 -7.04
C GLU A 2 17.97 -25.13 -7.06
N GLN A 3 17.07 -25.35 -6.11
CA GLN A 3 15.89 -24.51 -5.95
C GLN A 3 16.28 -23.20 -5.31
N ILE A 4 15.72 -22.10 -5.79
CA ILE A 4 16.00 -20.76 -5.28
C ILE A 4 14.78 -20.20 -4.54
N LEU A 5 15.03 -19.36 -3.53
CA LEU A 5 13.99 -18.74 -2.72
C LEU A 5 13.37 -17.53 -3.45
N CYS A 6 12.05 -17.45 -3.49
CA CYS A 6 11.35 -16.29 -4.00
C CYS A 6 11.32 -15.16 -2.96
N THR A 7 11.86 -13.98 -3.30
CA THR A 7 11.89 -12.82 -2.38
C THR A 7 10.52 -12.21 -2.07
N TYR A 8 9.47 -12.61 -2.79
CA TYR A 8 8.13 -12.05 -2.65
C TYR A 8 7.15 -12.94 -1.89
N CYS A 9 7.25 -14.26 -2.04
CA CYS A 9 6.36 -15.20 -1.35
C CYS A 9 7.10 -16.12 -0.36
N GLY A 10 8.42 -16.15 -0.37
CA GLY A 10 9.21 -17.02 0.51
C GLY A 10 9.18 -18.50 0.13
N ASP A 11 8.57 -18.86 -1.01
CA ASP A 11 8.59 -20.25 -1.48
C ASP A 11 9.82 -20.54 -2.34
N PHE A 12 10.29 -21.78 -2.30
CA PHE A 12 11.29 -22.30 -3.22
C PHE A 12 10.70 -22.54 -4.60
N PHE A 13 11.49 -22.30 -5.64
CA PHE A 13 11.10 -22.59 -7.03
C PHE A 13 12.30 -22.97 -7.89
N ASP A 14 12.03 -23.73 -8.96
CA ASP A 14 13.04 -24.13 -9.92
C ASP A 14 13.39 -22.94 -10.86
N PRO A 15 14.64 -22.46 -10.86
CA PRO A 15 15.04 -21.36 -11.73
C PRO A 15 15.09 -21.83 -13.19
N SER A 16 14.51 -21.03 -14.10
CA SER A 16 14.70 -21.25 -15.54
C SER A 16 16.17 -21.06 -15.97
N PRO A 17 16.80 -22.02 -16.68
CA PRO A 17 18.19 -21.92 -17.15
C PRO A 17 18.47 -20.69 -18.03
N ARG A 18 17.44 -20.19 -18.74
CA ARG A 18 17.55 -19.02 -19.64
C ARG A 18 17.72 -17.69 -18.90
N HIS A 19 17.38 -17.61 -17.61
CA HIS A 19 17.38 -16.36 -16.86
C HIS A 19 18.12 -16.54 -15.54
N LYS A 20 19.44 -16.37 -15.55
CA LYS A 20 20.32 -16.66 -14.41
C LYS A 20 20.00 -15.85 -13.14
N ASN A 21 19.43 -14.65 -13.28
CA ASN A 21 19.18 -13.72 -12.15
C ASN A 21 17.70 -13.66 -11.76
N GLN A 22 17.05 -14.82 -11.61
CA GLN A 22 15.66 -14.89 -11.15
C GLN A 22 15.56 -14.64 -9.64
N THR A 23 14.71 -13.69 -9.25
CA THR A 23 14.45 -13.34 -7.85
C THR A 23 13.00 -13.58 -7.42
N ALA A 24 12.12 -13.89 -8.38
CA ALA A 24 10.70 -14.09 -8.16
C ALA A 24 10.24 -15.34 -8.89
N CYS A 25 9.42 -16.16 -8.22
CA CYS A 25 8.79 -17.33 -8.83
C CYS A 25 7.78 -16.94 -9.90
N LYS A 26 7.33 -17.90 -10.71
CA LYS A 26 6.42 -17.67 -11.86
C LYS A 26 5.00 -17.22 -11.46
N ARG A 27 4.65 -17.23 -10.17
CA ARG A 27 3.32 -16.82 -9.69
C ARG A 27 3.04 -15.36 -10.06
N ILE A 28 1.83 -15.10 -10.58
CA ILE A 28 1.41 -13.77 -11.08
C ILE A 28 1.57 -12.69 -10.00
N LYS A 29 1.25 -13.00 -8.74
CA LYS A 29 1.39 -12.07 -7.61
C LYS A 29 2.84 -11.61 -7.42
N CYS A 30 3.79 -12.55 -7.42
CA CYS A 30 5.22 -12.28 -7.25
C CYS A 30 5.80 -11.51 -8.45
N GLN A 31 5.40 -11.88 -9.66
CA GLN A 31 5.83 -11.16 -10.87
C GLN A 31 5.30 -9.72 -10.91
N ARG A 32 4.04 -9.49 -10.50
CA ARG A 32 3.49 -8.14 -10.37
C ARG A 32 4.23 -7.33 -9.31
N ALA A 33 4.54 -7.93 -8.16
CA ALA A 33 5.29 -7.28 -7.10
C ALA A 33 6.72 -6.92 -7.55
N LYS A 34 7.38 -7.80 -8.30
CA LYS A 34 8.68 -7.54 -8.93
C LYS A 34 8.65 -6.37 -9.90
N LYS A 35 7.69 -6.35 -10.83
CA LYS A 35 7.51 -5.23 -11.76
C LYS A 35 7.25 -3.91 -11.03
N ALA A 36 6.43 -3.93 -9.97
CA ALA A 36 6.15 -2.75 -9.16
C ALA A 36 7.37 -2.26 -8.36
N ALA A 37 8.20 -3.17 -7.84
CA ALA A 37 9.46 -2.82 -7.17
C ALA A 37 10.45 -2.16 -8.15
N TRP A 38 10.64 -2.76 -9.33
CA TRP A 38 11.48 -2.21 -10.38
C TRP A 38 10.99 -0.83 -10.84
N GLN A 39 9.69 -0.66 -11.06
CA GLN A 39 9.12 0.63 -11.47
C GLN A 39 9.37 1.71 -10.42
N ARG A 40 9.15 1.41 -9.13
CA ARG A 40 9.46 2.34 -8.03
C ARG A 40 10.93 2.72 -8.00
N PHE A 41 11.82 1.74 -8.18
CA PHE A 41 13.25 1.98 -8.27
C PHE A 41 13.58 2.92 -9.44
N LYS A 42 13.10 2.62 -10.66
CA LYS A 42 13.34 3.44 -11.85
C LYS A 42 12.80 4.86 -11.72
N ILE A 43 11.60 5.05 -11.16
CA ILE A 43 11.06 6.39 -10.92
C ILE A 43 11.96 7.19 -9.95
N LYS A 44 12.58 6.52 -8.97
CA LYS A 44 13.46 7.16 -7.99
C LYS A 44 14.85 7.47 -8.56
N THR A 45 15.42 6.57 -9.36
CA THR A 45 16.82 6.67 -9.80
C THR A 45 17.01 7.31 -11.17
N ASP A 46 15.99 7.27 -12.03
CA ASP A 46 16.08 7.75 -13.40
C ASP A 46 15.12 8.95 -13.61
N PRO A 47 15.66 10.19 -13.62
CA PRO A 47 14.84 11.39 -13.76
C PRO A 47 14.18 11.50 -15.13
N ILE A 48 14.81 10.98 -16.20
CA ILE A 48 14.25 10.98 -17.56
C ILE A 48 13.04 10.04 -17.61
N TYR A 49 13.18 8.83 -17.06
CA TYR A 49 12.08 7.89 -16.96
C TYR A 49 10.90 8.46 -16.14
N SER A 50 11.19 9.12 -15.02
CA SER A 50 10.19 9.77 -14.17
C SER A 50 9.43 10.88 -14.91
N ALA A 51 10.15 11.74 -15.63
CA ALA A 51 9.57 12.81 -16.45
C ALA A 51 8.67 12.26 -17.57
N ASN A 52 9.14 11.23 -18.28
CA ASN A 52 8.37 10.57 -19.35
C ASN A 52 7.11 9.89 -18.83
N GLN A 53 7.16 9.27 -17.65
CA GLN A 53 6.00 8.69 -17.00
C GLN A 53 4.96 9.77 -16.66
N LYS A 54 5.41 10.92 -16.13
CA LYS A 54 4.54 12.05 -15.79
C LYS A 54 3.89 12.68 -17.03
N SER A 55 4.66 12.90 -18.09
CA SER A 55 4.14 13.48 -19.33
C SER A 55 3.12 12.56 -20.01
N SER A 56 3.39 11.26 -20.04
CA SER A 56 2.46 10.24 -20.54
C SER A 56 1.15 10.23 -19.75
N GLN A 57 1.24 10.29 -18.41
CA GLN A 57 0.06 10.37 -17.56
C GLN A 57 -0.76 11.65 -17.82
N GLN A 58 -0.10 12.80 -17.98
CA GLN A 58 -0.78 14.06 -18.29
C GLN A 58 -1.47 14.01 -19.65
N LYS A 59 -0.81 13.48 -20.69
CA LYS A 59 -1.42 13.28 -22.01
C LYS A 59 -2.66 12.39 -21.93
N TRP A 60 -2.57 11.29 -21.19
CA TRP A 60 -3.71 10.39 -21.00
C TRP A 60 -4.87 11.06 -20.24
N LEU A 61 -4.59 11.84 -19.19
CA LEU A 61 -5.62 12.58 -18.45
C LEU A 61 -6.32 13.63 -19.32
N LYS A 62 -5.56 14.34 -20.18
CA LYS A 62 -6.12 15.30 -21.14
C LYS A 62 -7.02 14.60 -22.18
N ALA A 63 -6.60 13.44 -22.67
CA ALA A 63 -7.35 12.67 -23.65
C ALA A 63 -8.57 11.95 -23.06
N THR A 64 -8.61 11.70 -21.75
CA THR A 64 -9.68 10.93 -21.09
C THR A 64 -10.31 11.70 -19.91
N PRO A 65 -10.91 12.87 -20.16
CA PRO A 65 -11.55 13.65 -19.13
C PRO A 65 -12.70 12.86 -18.48
N GLY A 66 -12.86 13.00 -17.17
CA GLY A 66 -13.95 12.36 -16.44
C GLY A 66 -13.79 10.85 -16.18
N TYR A 67 -12.78 10.18 -16.76
CA TYR A 67 -12.56 8.74 -16.60
C TYR A 67 -12.67 8.26 -15.15
N TRP A 68 -11.98 8.94 -14.22
CA TRP A 68 -11.97 8.54 -12.81
C TRP A 68 -13.33 8.70 -12.12
N LYS A 69 -14.18 9.63 -12.58
CA LYS A 69 -15.56 9.80 -12.07
C LYS A 69 -16.40 8.61 -12.52
N THR A 70 -16.34 8.28 -13.81
CA THR A 70 -17.05 7.14 -14.41
C THR A 70 -16.58 5.80 -13.84
N TYR A 71 -15.27 5.63 -13.69
CA TYR A 71 -14.65 4.45 -13.10
C TYR A 71 -15.16 4.20 -11.67
N ARG A 72 -15.18 5.24 -10.82
CA ARG A 72 -15.67 5.13 -9.44
C ARG A 72 -17.16 4.81 -9.37
N LYS A 73 -17.98 5.40 -10.25
CA LYS A 73 -19.40 5.04 -10.38
C LYS A 73 -19.59 3.57 -10.77
N ARG A 74 -18.79 3.07 -11.73
CA ARG A 74 -18.87 1.68 -12.21
C ARG A 74 -18.33 0.65 -11.22
N LYS A 75 -17.40 1.04 -10.34
CA LYS A 75 -16.76 0.14 -9.36
C LYS A 75 -16.89 0.71 -7.93
N PRO A 76 -18.12 0.77 -7.39
CA PRO A 76 -18.38 1.39 -6.08
C PRO A 76 -17.65 0.67 -4.94
N GLU A 77 -17.60 -0.66 -4.95
CA GLU A 77 -16.87 -1.46 -3.95
C GLU A 77 -15.38 -1.12 -3.88
N LYS A 78 -14.73 -0.96 -5.05
CA LYS A 78 -13.31 -0.57 -5.11
C LYS A 78 -13.12 0.87 -4.67
N ALA A 79 -14.03 1.75 -5.05
CA ALA A 79 -14.01 3.14 -4.62
C ALA A 79 -14.09 3.20 -3.08
N GLU A 80 -14.99 2.43 -2.48
CA GLU A 80 -15.23 2.36 -1.05
C GLU A 80 -14.05 1.77 -0.27
N ARG A 81 -13.50 0.64 -0.73
CA ARG A 81 -12.27 0.08 -0.17
C ARG A 81 -11.11 1.09 -0.18
N ASN A 82 -10.88 1.77 -1.31
CA ASN A 82 -9.78 2.74 -1.44
C ASN A 82 -9.96 3.92 -0.48
N ARG A 83 -11.21 4.35 -0.35
CA ARG A 83 -11.70 5.36 0.55
C ARG A 83 -11.41 4.98 2.02
N ILE A 84 -11.77 3.78 2.47
CA ILE A 84 -11.43 3.27 3.82
C ILE A 84 -9.91 3.27 4.04
N LEU A 85 -9.14 2.69 3.11
CA LEU A 85 -7.68 2.61 3.20
C LEU A 85 -6.99 3.98 3.24
N GLN A 86 -7.55 4.99 2.56
CA GLN A 86 -7.05 6.37 2.65
C GLN A 86 -7.22 6.92 4.06
N THR A 87 -8.36 6.68 4.71
CA THR A 87 -8.62 7.13 6.09
C THR A 87 -7.61 6.51 7.06
N ILE A 88 -7.34 5.20 6.92
CA ILE A 88 -6.35 4.48 7.73
C ILE A 88 -4.94 5.08 7.52
N ARG A 89 -4.54 5.35 6.27
CA ARG A 89 -3.23 5.94 5.96
C ARG A 89 -3.09 7.36 6.52
N ASN A 90 -4.12 8.19 6.39
CA ASN A 90 -4.11 9.56 6.93
C ASN A 90 -3.96 9.55 8.45
N ARG A 91 -4.66 8.63 9.15
CA ARG A 91 -4.49 8.46 10.59
C ARG A 91 -3.09 8.05 10.98
N LYS A 92 -2.51 7.05 10.30
CA LYS A 92 -1.12 6.61 10.57
C LYS A 92 -0.13 7.77 10.42
N ALA A 93 -0.30 8.60 9.39
CA ALA A 93 0.53 9.79 9.17
C ALA A 93 0.40 10.82 10.32
N ARG A 94 -0.81 11.02 10.87
CA ARG A 94 -1.04 11.88 12.05
C ARG A 94 -0.46 11.31 13.35
N ALA A 95 -0.44 9.99 13.51
CA ALA A 95 0.11 9.35 14.70
C ALA A 95 1.65 9.38 14.73
N SER A 96 2.30 9.39 13.56
CA SER A 96 3.76 9.48 13.43
C SER A 96 4.33 10.90 13.58
N SER A 97 3.48 11.92 13.73
CA SER A 97 3.93 13.32 13.81
C SER A 97 4.18 13.82 15.23
N SER A 98 4.34 12.94 16.23
CA SER A 98 4.68 13.38 17.60
C SER A 98 6.13 13.85 17.75
N ASP A 99 7.10 13.39 16.93
CA ASP A 99 8.53 13.68 17.23
C ASP A 99 9.46 14.02 16.06
N ALA A 100 9.01 14.10 14.81
CA ALA A 100 9.89 14.61 13.75
C ALA A 100 9.14 15.15 12.52
N LYS A 101 9.33 16.45 12.27
CA LYS A 101 9.17 17.15 10.98
C LYS A 101 7.74 17.27 10.45
N MET A 102 7.12 18.38 10.85
CA MET A 102 6.00 19.08 10.21
C MET A 102 6.29 19.45 8.74
N ALA A 103 6.29 18.49 7.80
CA ALA A 103 6.53 18.84 6.39
C ALA A 103 5.76 18.02 5.34
N ALA A 104 4.91 17.05 5.70
CA ALA A 104 4.18 16.32 4.67
C ALA A 104 2.75 15.94 5.08
N SER A 105 1.81 16.64 4.45
CA SER A 105 0.38 16.29 4.32
C SER A 105 -0.61 17.01 5.25
N VAL A 106 -0.49 18.33 5.35
CA VAL A 106 -1.68 19.15 5.66
C VAL A 106 -2.35 19.48 4.34
N ILE A 107 -3.27 18.63 3.88
CA ILE A 107 -4.38 19.15 3.07
C ILE A 107 -5.12 20.04 4.06
N ALA A 108 -4.89 21.35 3.98
CA ALA A 108 -5.47 22.32 4.90
C ALA A 108 -7.00 22.23 4.80
N LYS A 109 -7.62 21.59 5.79
CA LYS A 109 -9.00 21.88 6.19
C LYS A 109 -8.90 22.62 7.52
N MET A 110 -9.38 23.86 7.51
CA MET A 110 -9.39 24.79 8.65
C MET A 110 -10.32 24.35 9.79
N ASP A 111 -11.15 23.32 9.59
CA ASP A 111 -12.07 22.86 10.64
C ASP A 111 -11.38 21.89 11.59
N THR A 112 -11.49 22.16 12.89
CA THR A 112 -11.06 21.28 13.99
C THR A 112 -11.55 19.86 13.71
N SER A 113 -10.63 18.95 13.39
CA SER A 113 -10.96 17.55 13.12
C SER A 113 -11.72 16.99 14.31
N LYS A 114 -13.00 16.63 14.12
CA LYS A 114 -13.72 15.76 15.06
C LYS A 114 -12.82 14.56 15.36
N PHE A 115 -12.81 14.14 16.62
CA PHE A 115 -12.02 12.98 17.06
C PHE A 115 -12.26 11.80 16.11
N ASP A 116 -11.19 11.08 15.80
CA ASP A 116 -11.22 9.92 14.92
C ASP A 116 -12.26 8.93 15.48
N ASN A 117 -13.44 8.78 14.85
CA ASN A 117 -14.54 7.90 15.27
C ASN A 117 -14.22 6.40 15.08
N PHE A 118 -12.95 6.02 15.22
CA PHE A 118 -12.53 4.64 15.20
C PHE A 118 -12.77 4.05 16.58
N GLN A 119 -13.82 3.23 16.70
CA GLN A 119 -14.06 2.46 17.91
C GLN A 119 -12.93 1.45 18.10
N VAL A 120 -12.11 1.67 19.14
CA VAL A 120 -11.20 0.64 19.64
C VAL A 120 -12.09 -0.44 20.25
N LEU A 121 -12.02 -1.66 19.71
CA LEU A 121 -12.85 -2.78 20.21
C LEU A 121 -12.33 -3.31 21.55
N GLY A 122 -11.05 -3.07 21.84
CA GLY A 122 -10.40 -3.44 23.09
C GLY A 122 -8.88 -3.50 22.94
N GLN A 123 -8.21 -3.69 24.08
CA GLN A 123 -6.81 -4.09 24.13
C GLN A 123 -6.76 -5.61 24.19
N PHE A 124 -6.06 -6.23 23.25
CA PHE A 124 -5.92 -7.68 23.17
C PHE A 124 -4.45 -8.05 23.38
N TRP A 125 -4.23 -9.24 23.93
CA TRP A 125 -2.89 -9.81 24.11
C TRP A 125 -2.81 -11.08 23.28
N PHE A 126 -1.88 -11.12 22.32
CA PHE A 126 -1.54 -12.37 21.65
C PHE A 126 -0.57 -13.13 22.54
N ILE A 127 -1.04 -14.25 23.10
CA ILE A 127 -0.24 -15.16 23.92
C ILE A 127 0.14 -16.35 23.03
N PRO A 128 1.42 -16.52 22.69
CA PRO A 128 1.86 -17.65 21.86
C PRO A 128 1.69 -18.97 22.62
N VAL A 129 1.14 -19.97 21.94
CA VAL A 129 0.81 -21.28 22.53
C VAL A 129 2.07 -22.16 22.73
N ILE A 130 3.15 -21.89 22.00
CA ILE A 130 4.38 -22.68 22.04
C ILE A 130 5.57 -21.77 22.36
N ALA A 131 6.02 -21.85 23.62
CA ALA A 131 7.27 -21.38 24.24
C ALA A 131 7.58 -19.86 24.33
N LYS A 132 7.94 -19.44 25.57
CA LYS A 132 8.86 -18.35 25.98
C LYS A 132 8.92 -17.07 25.12
N MET A 133 7.77 -16.49 24.77
CA MET A 133 7.72 -15.12 24.24
C MET A 133 6.72 -14.29 25.04
N ASP A 134 7.09 -13.03 25.32
CA ASP A 134 6.22 -12.09 26.01
C ASP A 134 4.96 -11.82 25.19
N ALA A 135 3.84 -11.64 25.89
CA ALA A 135 2.56 -11.40 25.24
C ALA A 135 2.58 -10.10 24.42
N LEU A 136 2.19 -10.18 23.15
CA LEU A 136 2.15 -9.01 22.27
C LEU A 136 0.85 -8.24 22.49
N LYS A 137 0.96 -7.01 22.99
CA LYS A 137 -0.18 -6.09 23.10
C LYS A 137 -0.60 -5.58 21.72
N VAL A 138 -1.85 -5.87 21.33
CA VAL A 138 -2.43 -5.45 20.05
C VAL A 138 -3.75 -4.72 20.29
N ASN A 139 -3.89 -3.56 19.67
CA ASN A 139 -5.15 -2.81 19.67
C ASN A 139 -5.92 -3.14 18.39
N ILE A 140 -7.08 -3.81 18.53
CA ILE A 140 -7.98 -4.06 17.39
C ILE A 140 -8.92 -2.87 17.25
N ILE A 141 -8.98 -2.34 16.04
CA ILE A 141 -9.75 -1.14 15.72
C ILE A 141 -10.82 -1.54 14.71
N LYS A 142 -12.07 -1.17 14.99
CA LYS A 142 -13.17 -1.35 14.04
C LYS A 142 -12.89 -0.51 12.80
N ILE A 143 -12.90 -1.16 11.64
CA ILE A 143 -12.82 -0.43 10.36
C ILE A 143 -14.12 0.36 10.23
N PRO A 144 -14.09 1.70 10.13
CA PRO A 144 -15.28 2.49 9.98
C PRO A 144 -15.89 2.13 8.63
N ILE A 145 -17.13 1.65 8.66
CA ILE A 145 -17.99 1.60 7.48
C ILE A 145 -18.14 3.07 7.07
N ARG A 146 -17.79 3.44 5.83
CA ARG A 146 -18.18 4.78 5.41
C ARG A 146 -19.69 4.81 5.33
N TYR A 147 -20.26 5.74 6.07
CA TYR A 147 -21.64 6.12 5.85
C TYR A 147 -21.81 6.53 4.37
N PRO A 148 -22.92 6.13 3.73
CA PRO A 148 -23.23 6.49 2.35
C PRO A 148 -23.10 7.99 2.08
#